data_AF-A0A535FBR0-F1
#
_entry.id   AF-A0A535FBR0-F1
#
_cell.length_a   1.000
_cell.length_b   1.000
_cell.length_c   1.000
_cell.angle_alpha   90.00
_cell.angle_beta   90.00
_cell.angle_gamma   90.00
#
_symmetry.space_group_name_H-M   'P 1'
#
loop_
_entity.id
_entity.type
_entity.pdbx_description
1 polymer ?
#
loop_
_entity_poly.entity_id
_entity_poly.type
_entity_poly.pdbx_seq_one_letter_code
_entity_poly.pdbx_strand_id
1 'polypeptide(L)'
;AISRNFNIGVDIEYMRMDIECEQIAVRFFSPSEVNMLLAVPKGVQHEAFFNCWTRKEAYIKGRGLGLSLDLNQFDVSLTPGEPAAILNIREEGQDVSRWSLHALSPGPGYKAALAIEGHPSNIKCWQWTGV
;
A
#
# COMPACT_ATOMS: atom_id res chain seq x y z
N ALA A 1 0.37 -14.23 -2.36
CA ALA A 1 0.78 -14.48 -0.95
C ALA A 1 -0.14 -15.56 -0.37
N ILE A 2 0.32 -16.34 0.62
CA ILE A 2 -0.47 -17.41 1.26
C ILE A 2 -0.36 -17.34 2.77
N SER A 3 -1.45 -17.63 3.49
CA SER A 3 -1.53 -17.61 4.96
C SER A 3 -2.52 -18.68 5.44
N ARG A 4 -2.30 -19.21 6.65
CA ARG A 4 -3.23 -20.16 7.30
C ARG A 4 -4.19 -19.50 8.28
N ASN A 5 -3.76 -18.43 8.96
CA ASN A 5 -4.44 -17.89 10.15
C ASN A 5 -4.82 -16.42 10.03
N PHE A 6 -4.35 -15.74 8.98
CA PHE A 6 -4.53 -14.31 8.81
C PHE A 6 -5.13 -14.02 7.45
N ASN A 7 -6.08 -13.08 7.42
CA ASN A 7 -6.47 -12.43 6.18
C ASN A 7 -5.28 -11.62 5.67
N ILE A 8 -4.98 -11.78 4.39
CA ILE A 8 -3.83 -11.17 3.75
C ILE A 8 -4.23 -10.60 2.40
N GLY A 9 -3.63 -9.47 2.04
CA GLY A 9 -3.73 -8.90 0.70
C GLY A 9 -2.34 -8.54 0.21
N VAL A 10 -2.08 -8.76 -1.06
CA VAL A 10 -0.82 -8.39 -1.70
C VAL A 10 -1.11 -7.67 -3.00
N ASP A 11 -0.32 -6.65 -3.26
CA ASP A 11 -0.37 -5.91 -4.51
C ASP A 11 1.03 -5.63 -5.03
N ILE A 12 1.19 -5.59 -6.35
CA ILE A 12 2.45 -5.31 -7.06
C ILE A 12 2.16 -4.49 -8.30
N GLU A 13 2.93 -3.43 -8.50
CA GLU A 13 2.81 -2.52 -9.63
C GLU A 13 4.18 -2.21 -10.23
N TYR A 14 4.23 -2.15 -11.56
CA TYR A 14 5.37 -1.59 -12.28
C TYR A 14 5.24 -0.06 -12.31
N MET A 15 6.30 0.65 -11.91
CA MET A 15 6.34 2.12 -11.87
C MET A 15 6.47 2.72 -13.27
N ARG A 16 5.36 2.67 -14.01
CA ARG A 16 5.21 3.25 -15.35
C ARG A 16 5.30 4.78 -15.30
N MET A 17 6.24 5.35 -16.05
CA MET A 17 6.49 6.80 -16.07
C MET A 17 5.49 7.61 -16.89
N ASP A 18 4.65 6.95 -17.68
CA ASP A 18 3.62 7.55 -18.54
C ASP A 18 2.25 7.69 -17.85
N ILE A 19 2.20 7.56 -16.52
CA ILE A 19 0.98 7.71 -15.73
C ILE A 19 0.91 9.09 -15.08
N GLU A 20 -0.25 9.73 -15.22
CA GLU A 20 -0.64 10.98 -14.55
C GLU A 20 -0.90 10.76 -13.03
N CYS A 21 0.15 10.41 -12.28
CA CYS A 21 0.09 10.02 -10.87
C CYS A 21 -0.61 11.05 -9.98
N GLU A 22 -0.35 12.34 -10.20
CA GLU A 22 -0.96 13.43 -9.43
C GLU A 22 -2.48 13.49 -9.66
N GLN A 23 -2.93 13.36 -10.90
CA GLN A 23 -4.37 13.39 -11.24
C GLN A 23 -5.11 12.18 -10.64
N ILE A 24 -4.48 11.00 -10.67
CA ILE A 24 -5.03 9.79 -10.05
C ILE A 24 -5.08 9.96 -8.53
N ALA A 25 -4.01 10.46 -7.91
CA ALA A 25 -3.97 10.69 -6.47
C ALA A 25 -5.07 11.65 -6.02
N VAL A 26 -5.25 12.79 -6.70
CA VAL A 26 -6.31 13.76 -6.39
C VAL A 26 -7.70 13.15 -6.47
N ARG A 27 -7.93 12.20 -7.39
CA ARG A 27 -9.24 11.57 -7.59
C ARG A 27 -9.55 10.49 -6.55
N PHE A 28 -8.54 9.75 -6.09
CA PHE A 28 -8.77 8.53 -5.32
C PHE A 28 -8.18 8.53 -3.90
N PHE A 29 -7.07 9.24 -3.65
CA PHE A 29 -6.45 9.26 -2.33
C PHE A 29 -7.16 10.24 -1.40
N SER A 30 -6.87 10.14 -0.10
CA SER A 30 -7.38 11.11 0.86
C SER A 30 -6.70 12.47 0.67
N PRO A 31 -7.34 13.59 1.08
CA PRO A 31 -6.70 14.90 1.05
C PRO A 31 -5.36 14.95 1.82
N SER A 32 -5.24 14.18 2.90
CA SER A 32 -4.00 14.08 3.69
C SER A 32 -2.88 13.45 2.86
N GLU A 33 -3.17 12.36 2.16
CA GLU A 33 -2.20 11.65 1.32
C GLU A 33 -1.82 12.44 0.08
N VAL A 34 -2.76 13.16 -0.53
CA VAL A 34 -2.45 14.09 -1.64
C VAL A 34 -1.48 15.17 -1.14
N ASN A 35 -1.74 15.77 0.03
CA ASN A 35 -0.83 16.76 0.60
C ASN A 35 0.56 16.18 0.92
N MET A 36 0.63 14.97 1.50
CA MET A 36 1.90 14.28 1.72
C MET A 36 2.64 14.00 0.42
N LEU A 37 1.95 13.53 -0.62
CA LEU A 37 2.51 13.26 -1.94
C LEU A 37 3.06 14.54 -2.59
N LEU A 38 2.36 15.66 -2.48
CA LEU A 38 2.82 16.93 -3.03
C LEU A 38 3.96 17.55 -2.23
N ALA A 39 4.09 17.21 -0.95
CA ALA A 39 5.15 17.71 -0.07
C ALA A 39 6.51 17.02 -0.27
N VAL A 40 6.57 15.79 -0.80
CA VAL A 40 7.85 15.12 -1.09
C VAL A 40 8.53 15.74 -2.32
N PRO A 41 9.88 15.67 -2.44
CA PRO A 41 10.60 16.19 -3.60
C PRO A 41 10.08 15.62 -4.92
N LYS A 42 9.98 16.45 -5.96
CA LYS A 42 9.45 16.06 -7.28
C LYS A 42 10.07 14.78 -7.85
N GLY A 43 11.38 14.58 -7.65
CA GLY A 43 12.11 13.39 -8.12
C GLY A 43 11.68 12.07 -7.46
N VAL A 44 10.96 12.10 -6.34
CA VAL A 44 10.50 10.91 -5.61
C VAL A 44 8.98 10.81 -5.51
N GLN A 45 8.23 11.78 -6.06
CA GLN A 45 6.75 11.77 -6.03
C GLN A 45 6.19 10.53 -6.74
N HIS A 46 6.81 10.12 -7.84
CA HIS A 46 6.38 8.93 -8.57
C HIS A 46 6.50 7.67 -7.69
N GLU A 47 7.64 7.51 -7.01
CA GLU A 47 7.84 6.41 -6.06
C GLU A 47 6.83 6.45 -4.91
N ALA A 48 6.57 7.64 -4.38
CA ALA A 48 5.63 7.87 -3.30
C ALA A 48 4.19 7.52 -3.70
N PHE A 49 3.78 7.86 -4.93
CA PHE A 49 2.48 7.47 -5.47
C PHE A 49 2.33 5.95 -5.51
N PHE A 50 3.29 5.22 -6.06
CA PHE A 50 3.22 3.76 -6.15
C PHE A 50 3.33 3.07 -4.78
N ASN A 51 4.06 3.67 -3.82
CA ASN A 51 4.01 3.22 -2.42
C ASN A 51 2.58 3.34 -1.87
N CYS A 52 1.93 4.50 -2.02
CA CYS A 52 0.57 4.71 -1.56
C CYS A 52 -0.40 3.72 -2.22
N TRP A 53 -0.37 3.65 -3.55
CA TRP A 53 -1.26 2.81 -4.35
C TRP A 53 -1.19 1.34 -3.93
N THR A 54 0.01 0.75 -3.93
CA THR A 54 0.18 -0.67 -3.62
C THR A 54 -0.19 -0.98 -2.16
N ARG A 55 0.12 -0.09 -1.21
CA ARG A 55 -0.27 -0.24 0.20
C ARG A 55 -1.79 -0.23 0.37
N LYS A 56 -2.48 0.68 -0.31
CA LYS A 56 -3.95 0.77 -0.27
C LYS A 56 -4.61 -0.46 -0.90
N GLU A 57 -4.17 -0.85 -2.09
CA GLU A 57 -4.70 -2.02 -2.79
C GLU A 57 -4.44 -3.31 -2.00
N ALA A 58 -3.25 -3.47 -1.41
CA ALA A 58 -2.95 -4.60 -0.54
C ALA A 58 -3.91 -4.63 0.66
N TYR A 59 -4.18 -3.50 1.31
CA TYR A 59 -5.12 -3.42 2.42
C TYR A 59 -6.55 -3.78 2.00
N ILE A 60 -7.05 -3.20 0.90
CA ILE A 60 -8.39 -3.50 0.36
C ILE A 60 -8.53 -4.99 0.03
N LYS A 61 -7.53 -5.57 -0.65
CA LYS A 61 -7.50 -7.00 -0.97
C LYS A 61 -7.50 -7.86 0.28
N GLY A 62 -6.77 -7.46 1.32
CA GLY A 62 -6.76 -8.15 2.60
C GLY A 62 -8.11 -8.10 3.32
N ARG A 63 -8.79 -6.95 3.26
CA ARG A 63 -10.13 -6.75 3.83
C ARG A 63 -11.21 -7.54 3.10
N GLY A 64 -10.96 -7.97 1.86
CA GLY A 64 -11.93 -8.70 1.05
C GLY A 64 -13.15 -7.88 0.61
N LEU A 65 -13.08 -6.55 0.72
CA LEU A 65 -14.20 -5.63 0.40
C LEU A 65 -14.29 -5.27 -1.09
N GLY A 66 -13.31 -5.69 -1.90
CA GLY A 66 -13.25 -5.34 -3.32
C GLY A 66 -13.31 -3.82 -3.54
N LEU A 67 -14.00 -3.38 -4.59
CA LEU A 67 -14.15 -1.96 -4.92
C LEU A 67 -15.13 -1.20 -4.01
N SER A 68 -15.69 -1.84 -2.98
CA SER A 68 -16.66 -1.21 -2.09
C SER A 68 -16.04 -0.34 -1.01
N LEU A 69 -14.71 -0.43 -0.80
CA LEU A 69 -13.99 0.46 0.12
C LEU A 69 -13.31 1.57 -0.67
N ASP A 70 -13.80 2.80 -0.52
CA ASP A 70 -13.20 3.97 -1.15
C ASP A 70 -11.78 4.19 -0.63
N LEU A 71 -10.85 4.41 -1.56
CA LEU A 71 -9.43 4.64 -1.27
C LEU A 71 -9.20 5.89 -0.39
N ASN A 72 -10.18 6.78 -0.23
CA ASN A 72 -10.07 7.95 0.65
C ASN A 72 -10.52 7.68 2.10
N GLN A 73 -11.00 6.48 2.46
CA GLN A 73 -11.52 6.16 3.80
C GLN A 73 -10.44 5.79 4.82
N PHE A 74 -9.20 5.68 4.40
CA PHE A 74 -8.06 5.38 5.28
C PHE A 74 -6.81 6.03 4.69
N ASP A 75 -5.81 6.23 5.54
CA ASP A 75 -4.54 6.82 5.15
C ASP A 75 -3.41 5.79 5.33
N VAL A 76 -2.47 5.75 4.40
CA VAL A 76 -1.24 4.96 4.50
C VAL A 76 -0.02 5.87 4.44
N SER A 77 1.10 5.42 5.02
CA SER A 77 2.38 6.06 4.74
C SER A 77 2.70 5.92 3.26
N LEU A 78 3.39 6.91 2.68
CA LEU A 78 3.76 6.89 1.25
C LEU A 78 5.17 7.40 0.96
N THR A 79 5.78 8.14 1.90
CA THR A 79 7.11 8.72 1.73
C THR A 79 8.15 7.62 1.51
N PRO A 80 8.97 7.72 0.45
CA PRO A 80 10.08 6.78 0.23
C PRO A 80 11.04 6.75 1.42
N GLY A 81 11.42 5.54 1.85
CA GLY A 81 12.25 5.31 3.03
C GLY A 81 11.48 5.14 4.33
N GLU A 82 10.20 5.54 4.40
CA GLU A 82 9.37 5.30 5.59
C GLU A 82 8.78 3.88 5.61
N PRO A 83 8.68 3.26 6.81
CA PRO A 83 7.99 1.99 6.97
C PRO A 83 6.56 2.03 6.41
N ALA A 84 6.14 0.96 5.76
CA ALA A 84 4.75 0.79 5.35
C ALA A 84 3.85 0.68 6.59
N ALA A 85 2.80 1.49 6.64
CA ALA A 85 1.91 1.57 7.78
C ALA A 85 0.54 2.11 7.35
N ILE A 86 -0.50 1.69 8.05
CA ILE A 86 -1.80 2.37 8.03
C ILE A 86 -1.73 3.46 9.09
N LEU A 87 -1.99 4.69 8.70
CA LEU A 87 -1.87 5.87 9.57
C LEU A 87 -3.22 6.24 10.18
N ASN A 88 -4.32 5.99 9.46
CA ASN A 88 -5.65 6.36 9.89
C ASN A 88 -6.70 5.48 9.21
N ILE A 89 -7.81 5.17 9.90
CA ILE A 89 -8.99 4.51 9.32
C ILE A 89 -10.21 5.30 9.79
N ARG A 90 -11.06 5.72 8.84
CA ARG A 90 -12.25 6.53 9.11
C ARG A 90 -13.52 5.70 9.35
N GLU A 91 -13.48 4.41 9.03
CA GLU A 91 -14.57 3.46 9.29
C GLU A 91 -14.74 3.22 10.81
N GLU A 92 -15.96 3.41 11.31
CA GLU A 92 -16.27 3.18 12.73
C GLU A 92 -15.99 1.73 13.15
N GLY A 93 -15.40 1.56 14.33
CA GLY A 93 -15.09 0.23 14.89
C GLY A 93 -13.87 -0.45 14.28
N GLN A 94 -13.15 0.20 13.37
CA GLN A 94 -11.84 -0.25 12.90
C GLN A 94 -10.71 0.41 13.69
N ASP A 95 -9.64 -0.36 13.90
CA ASP A 95 -8.41 0.12 14.54
C ASP A 95 -7.23 -0.13 13.60
N VAL A 96 -6.39 0.89 13.42
CA VAL A 96 -5.13 0.81 12.67
C VAL A 96 -4.24 -0.31 13.21
N SER A 97 -4.29 -0.57 14.51
CA SER A 97 -3.48 -1.59 15.18
C SER A 97 -3.86 -3.02 14.76
N ARG A 98 -5.04 -3.23 14.18
CA ARG A 98 -5.49 -4.55 13.71
C ARG A 98 -4.75 -5.02 12.46
N TRP A 99 -4.11 -4.12 11.73
CA TRP A 99 -3.44 -4.44 10.47
C TRP A 99 -1.97 -4.04 10.50
N SER A 100 -1.13 -4.89 9.92
CA SER A 100 0.26 -4.53 9.59
C SER A 100 0.42 -4.43 8.08
N LEU A 101 1.18 -3.42 7.64
CA LEU A 101 1.58 -3.25 6.25
C LEU A 101 3.08 -3.48 6.13
N HIS A 102 3.49 -4.15 5.06
CA HIS A 102 4.88 -4.47 4.78
C HIS A 102 5.20 -4.07 3.34
N ALA A 103 6.27 -3.28 3.16
CA ALA A 103 6.79 -3.01 1.83
C ALA A 103 7.54 -4.25 1.31
N LEU A 104 7.30 -4.60 0.05
CA LEU A 104 8.00 -5.69 -0.64
C LEU A 104 8.79 -5.13 -1.82
N SER A 105 9.97 -5.71 -2.06
CA SER A 105 10.87 -5.33 -3.15
C SER A 105 11.04 -6.51 -4.12
N PRO A 106 10.10 -6.73 -5.05
CA PRO A 106 10.12 -7.87 -5.97
C PRO A 106 11.18 -7.73 -7.06
N GLY A 107 11.64 -6.51 -7.35
CA GLY A 107 12.70 -6.23 -8.32
C GLY A 107 12.76 -4.74 -8.69
N PRO A 108 13.77 -4.33 -9.48
CA PRO A 108 13.91 -2.96 -9.95
C PRO A 108 12.67 -2.48 -10.72
N GLY A 109 12.24 -1.25 -10.47
CA GLY A 109 11.09 -0.65 -11.16
C GLY A 109 9.72 -1.09 -10.64
N TYR A 110 9.64 -2.02 -9.68
CA TYR A 110 8.38 -2.46 -9.09
C TYR A 110 8.21 -1.94 -7.65
N LYS A 111 6.96 -1.68 -7.29
CA LYS A 111 6.52 -1.52 -5.90
C LYS A 111 5.54 -2.61 -5.56
N ALA A 112 5.59 -3.07 -4.32
CA ALA A 112 4.64 -4.03 -3.82
C ALA A 112 4.42 -3.83 -2.33
N ALA A 113 3.24 -4.23 -1.86
CA ALA A 113 2.90 -4.21 -0.46
C ALA A 113 2.13 -5.47 -0.06
N LEU A 114 2.29 -5.85 1.20
CA LEU A 114 1.55 -6.92 1.86
C LEU A 114 0.82 -6.33 3.06
N ALA A 115 -0.50 -6.50 3.09
CA ALA A 115 -1.33 -6.23 4.24
C ALA A 115 -1.67 -7.53 4.97
N ILE A 116 -1.59 -7.52 6.30
CA ILE A 116 -1.90 -8.66 7.14
C ILE A 116 -2.81 -8.18 8.26
N GLU A 117 -3.92 -8.87 8.47
CA GLU A 117 -4.78 -8.64 9.61
C GLU A 117 -4.15 -9.26 10.87
N GLY A 118 -3.28 -8.49 11.53
CA GLY A 118 -2.52 -8.89 12.70
C GLY A 118 -1.03 -8.68 12.51
N HIS A 119 -0.26 -9.21 13.47
CA HIS A 119 1.20 -9.01 13.58
C HIS A 119 1.91 -10.36 13.66
N PRO A 120 2.09 -11.08 12.53
CA PRO A 120 2.75 -12.37 12.56
C PRO A 120 4.22 -12.21 12.95
N SER A 121 4.74 -13.15 13.73
CA SER A 121 6.14 -13.17 14.14
C SER A 121 7.11 -13.58 13.02
N ASN A 122 6.60 -14.10 11.89
CA ASN A 122 7.42 -14.58 10.79
C ASN A 122 6.75 -14.36 9.43
N ILE A 123 7.42 -13.60 8.57
CA ILE A 123 7.05 -13.42 7.16
C ILE A 123 8.24 -13.92 6.33
N LYS A 124 7.99 -14.88 5.44
CA LYS A 124 9.00 -15.42 4.54
C LYS A 124 8.69 -15.00 3.11
N CYS A 125 9.69 -14.42 2.45
CA CYS A 125 9.64 -14.09 1.03
C CYS A 125 10.53 -15.08 0.27
N TRP A 126 10.00 -15.68 -0.79
CA TRP A 126 10.75 -16.58 -1.65
C TRP A 126 10.92 -15.95 -3.04
N GLN A 127 12.13 -16.06 -3.58
CA GLN A 127 12.40 -15.71 -4.96
C GLN A 127 12.41 -17.00 -5.78
N TRP A 128 11.52 -17.09 -6.77
CA TRP A 128 11.56 -18.20 -7.72
C TRP A 128 12.70 -17.98 -8.71
N THR A 129 13.58 -18.96 -8.85
CA THR A 129 14.78 -18.87 -9.69
C THR A 129 14.58 -19.47 -11.09
N GLY A 130 13.37 -19.93 -11.42
CA GLY A 130 13.11 -20.67 -12.65
C GLY A 130 13.65 -22.10 -12.58
N VAL A 131 12.79 -23.09 -12.78
CA VAL A 131 13.13 -24.45 -13.21
C VAL A 131 12.10 -24.86 -14.24
#